data_AF-A0A0G4I5Q5-F1
#
_entry.id   AF-A0A0G4I5Q5-F1
#
_cell.length_a   1.000
_cell.length_b   1.000
_cell.length_c   1.000
_cell.angle_alpha   90.00
_cell.angle_beta   90.00
_cell.angle_gamma   90.00
#
_symmetry.space_group_name_H-M   'P 1'
#
loop_
_entity.id
_entity.type
_entity.pdbx_description
1 polymer ?
#
loop_
_entity_poly.entity_id
_entity_poly.type
_entity_poly.pdbx_seq_one_letter_code
_entity_poly.pdbx_strand_id
1 'polypeptide(L)'
;MVKFTSPLFAVALFNLVDRAASEGCIVPHSILPYSIETAEGPKQYRFLKDGHVFMSHLEEGWPSREAINAIRPHPQFDPDGWGTTLYLQPFFPGALIDHTEEITPSATEEGIEVFMKGKVSRENLGIQTTFGTWNSSMHFYFDTPSQTIGGVGKYHISLPEAPSATTGDLNLVKFASNYLLNVTLLSGGQGDTGDMTKAVITSPEFTFEWHPPVHPAFYPADKTSNDMEIYLDGILNNIDTRDRGLVIKTGCKPTMTLRMTCNEPMFFGAQYDLRWATYFEMDNIGVTPLLARPATEISCDLRFHSEAFLGMGCC
;
A
#
# COMPACT_ATOMS: atom_id res chain seq x y z
N MET A 1 8.57 -10.84 18.39
CA MET A 1 8.53 -11.47 17.06
C MET A 1 7.13 -11.24 16.52
N VAL A 2 6.97 -10.25 15.65
CA VAL A 2 5.66 -9.93 15.05
C VAL A 2 5.23 -11.14 14.22
N LYS A 3 4.13 -11.79 14.61
CA LYS A 3 3.54 -12.85 13.78
C LYS A 3 2.85 -12.16 12.61
N PHE A 4 3.55 -12.06 11.48
CA PHE A 4 2.94 -11.79 10.19
C PHE A 4 2.23 -13.06 9.73
N THR A 5 1.10 -13.37 10.37
CA THR A 5 0.12 -14.27 9.78
C THR A 5 -0.96 -13.39 9.18
N SER A 6 -0.69 -12.81 8.01
CA SER A 6 -1.79 -12.50 7.10
C SER A 6 -2.34 -13.85 6.66
N PRO A 7 -3.58 -14.22 7.00
CA PRO A 7 -4.18 -15.40 6.41
C PRO A 7 -4.48 -15.03 4.97
N LEU A 8 -3.68 -15.59 4.05
CA LEU A 8 -4.03 -15.92 2.68
C LEU A 8 -4.84 -14.87 1.92
N PHE A 9 -4.15 -14.10 1.08
CA PHE A 9 -4.72 -13.63 -0.17
C PHE A 9 -4.83 -14.85 -1.11
N ALA A 10 -6.00 -15.48 -1.12
CA ALA A 10 -6.43 -16.17 -2.31
C ALA A 10 -7.11 -15.11 -3.18
N VAL A 11 -6.36 -14.56 -4.14
CA VAL A 11 -6.97 -13.84 -5.25
C VAL A 11 -7.94 -14.81 -5.89
N ALA A 12 -9.24 -14.54 -5.75
CA ALA A 12 -10.23 -15.19 -6.59
C ALA A 12 -9.85 -14.85 -8.04
N LEU A 13 -9.36 -15.84 -8.77
CA LEU A 13 -9.13 -15.78 -10.21
C LEU A 13 -10.49 -15.51 -10.88
N PHE A 14 -10.89 -14.26 -10.97
CA PHE A 14 -12.03 -13.89 -11.80
C PHE A 14 -11.55 -13.93 -13.24
N ASN A 15 -11.91 -15.01 -13.92
CA ASN A 15 -11.93 -15.04 -15.38
C ASN A 15 -12.80 -13.87 -15.86
N LEU A 16 -12.16 -12.80 -16.32
CA LEU A 16 -12.79 -11.81 -17.18
C LEU A 16 -13.18 -12.53 -18.47
N VAL A 17 -14.44 -12.99 -18.51
CA VAL A 17 -15.08 -13.39 -19.75
C VAL A 17 -15.35 -12.10 -20.51
N ASP A 18 -14.51 -11.81 -21.49
CA ASP A 18 -14.82 -10.86 -22.56
C ASP A 18 -16.15 -11.27 -23.20
N ARG A 19 -17.20 -10.48 -22.97
CA ARG A 19 -18.45 -10.56 -23.72
C ARG A 19 -18.90 -9.18 -24.17
N ALA A 20 -18.65 -8.98 -25.47
CA ALA A 20 -19.48 -8.35 -26.47
C ALA A 20 -20.05 -6.94 -26.15
N ALA A 21 -19.57 -5.99 -26.94
CA ALA A 21 -20.17 -4.69 -27.16
C ALA A 21 -21.69 -4.79 -27.34
N SER A 22 -22.43 -4.07 -26.50
CA SER A 22 -23.84 -3.75 -26.73
C SER A 22 -24.03 -2.23 -26.71
N GLU A 23 -24.30 -1.71 -27.89
CA GLU A 23 -25.02 -0.48 -28.25
C GLU A 23 -25.28 0.57 -27.16
N GLY A 24 -24.59 1.71 -27.29
CA GLY A 24 -25.20 3.03 -27.15
C GLY A 24 -25.67 3.45 -25.75
N CYS A 25 -24.90 3.17 -24.70
CA CYS A 25 -25.10 3.89 -23.45
C CYS A 25 -24.47 5.29 -23.59
N ILE A 26 -25.28 6.35 -23.60
CA ILE A 26 -24.79 7.72 -23.46
C ILE A 26 -24.28 7.84 -22.03
N VAL A 27 -22.99 7.58 -21.83
CA VAL A 27 -22.33 7.84 -20.55
C VAL A 27 -22.26 9.37 -20.42
N PRO A 28 -22.90 9.99 -19.42
CA PRO A 28 -22.75 11.42 -19.22
C PRO A 28 -21.27 11.72 -19.02
N HIS A 29 -20.68 12.47 -19.96
CA HIS A 29 -19.31 12.93 -19.80
C HIS A 29 -19.25 13.82 -18.56
N SER A 30 -18.46 13.40 -17.57
CA SER A 30 -18.09 14.27 -16.45
C SER A 30 -17.52 15.56 -17.03
N ILE A 31 -18.02 16.70 -16.54
CA ILE A 31 -17.50 18.02 -16.91
C ILE A 31 -16.13 18.25 -16.23
N LEU A 32 -15.87 17.55 -15.11
CA LEU A 32 -14.62 17.63 -14.39
C LEU A 32 -13.54 16.74 -15.02
N PRO A 33 -12.27 17.20 -15.03
CA PRO A 33 -11.16 16.38 -15.48
C PRO A 33 -10.99 15.12 -14.63
N TYR A 34 -11.30 15.18 -13.33
CA TYR A 34 -11.27 14.04 -12.45
C TYR A 34 -12.67 13.43 -12.25
N SER A 35 -12.71 12.12 -12.09
CA SER A 35 -13.93 11.39 -11.73
C SER A 35 -13.62 10.19 -10.85
N ILE A 36 -14.67 9.63 -10.26
CA ILE A 36 -14.61 8.43 -9.43
C ILE A 36 -15.57 7.41 -10.03
N GLU A 37 -15.07 6.22 -10.29
CA GLU A 37 -15.89 5.05 -10.63
C GLU A 37 -15.91 4.09 -9.44
N THR A 38 -17.10 3.63 -9.07
CA THR A 38 -17.26 2.62 -8.03
C THR A 38 -17.53 1.26 -8.68
N ALA A 39 -16.71 0.26 -8.36
CA ALA A 39 -16.96 -1.12 -8.78
C ALA A 39 -17.58 -1.92 -7.63
N GLU A 40 -18.61 -2.71 -7.96
CA GLU A 40 -19.31 -3.62 -7.04
C GLU A 40 -18.54 -4.96 -6.92
N GLY A 41 -18.38 -5.45 -5.69
CA GLY A 41 -17.46 -6.53 -5.31
C GLY A 41 -16.86 -6.25 -3.92
N PRO A 42 -15.56 -6.51 -3.65
CA PRO A 42 -14.88 -5.66 -2.67
C PRO A 42 -15.03 -4.22 -3.17
N LYS A 43 -15.57 -3.35 -2.34
CA LYS A 43 -15.92 -2.00 -2.76
C LYS A 43 -14.64 -1.27 -3.16
N GLN A 44 -14.53 -0.89 -4.42
CA GLN A 44 -13.34 -0.26 -4.99
C GLN A 44 -13.74 1.09 -5.59
N TYR A 45 -13.08 2.15 -5.14
CA TYR A 45 -13.12 3.45 -5.79
C TYR A 45 -11.94 3.55 -6.74
N ARG A 46 -12.22 3.71 -8.03
CA ARG A 46 -11.22 3.98 -9.06
C ARG A 46 -11.19 5.48 -9.29
N PHE A 47 -10.02 6.07 -9.17
CA PHE A 47 -9.80 7.50 -9.38
C PHE A 47 -9.31 7.69 -10.80
N LEU A 48 -10.00 8.53 -11.56
CA LEU A 48 -9.74 8.76 -12.97
C LEU A 48 -9.36 10.21 -13.24
N LYS A 49 -8.46 10.40 -14.20
CA LYS A 49 -8.17 11.68 -14.86
C LYS A 49 -8.41 11.50 -16.35
N ASP A 50 -9.37 12.24 -16.92
CA ASP A 50 -9.75 12.17 -18.34
C ASP A 50 -10.03 10.71 -18.83
N GLY A 51 -10.66 9.90 -17.97
CA GLY A 51 -10.97 8.49 -18.25
C GLY A 51 -9.82 7.50 -18.02
N HIS A 52 -8.63 7.96 -17.61
CA HIS A 52 -7.52 7.11 -17.21
C HIS A 52 -7.56 6.84 -15.70
N VAL A 53 -7.69 5.56 -15.31
CA VAL A 53 -7.57 5.14 -13.90
C VAL A 53 -6.12 5.27 -13.46
N PHE A 54 -5.84 6.17 -12.52
CA PHE A 54 -4.49 6.38 -11.98
C PHE A 54 -4.32 5.84 -10.55
N MET A 55 -5.41 5.56 -9.84
CA MET A 55 -5.35 5.02 -8.48
C MET A 55 -6.60 4.20 -8.18
N SER A 56 -6.42 3.12 -7.41
CA SER A 56 -7.50 2.37 -6.80
C SER A 56 -7.44 2.50 -5.29
N HIS A 57 -8.57 2.80 -4.69
CA HIS A 57 -8.77 2.76 -3.25
C HIS A 57 -9.78 1.66 -2.94
N LEU A 58 -9.31 0.61 -2.28
CA LEU A 58 -10.12 -0.55 -1.96
C LEU A 58 -10.59 -0.48 -0.51
N GLU A 59 -11.88 -0.70 -0.35
CA GLU A 59 -12.57 -1.02 0.90
C GLU A 59 -12.84 -2.54 0.87
N GLU A 60 -11.82 -3.32 1.24
CA GLU A 60 -11.91 -4.78 1.26
C GLU A 60 -12.48 -5.23 2.62
N GLY A 61 -13.72 -5.72 2.63
CA GLY A 61 -14.32 -6.41 3.77
C GLY A 61 -14.71 -7.84 3.39
N TRP A 62 -14.46 -8.81 4.28
CA TRP A 62 -14.96 -10.18 4.14
C TRP A 62 -16.12 -10.40 5.12
N PRO A 63 -17.00 -11.39 4.95
CA PRO A 63 -18.14 -11.61 5.86
C PRO A 63 -17.78 -11.74 7.35
N SER A 64 -16.50 -11.99 7.68
CA SER A 64 -15.96 -12.11 9.03
C SER A 64 -14.92 -11.04 9.40
N ARG A 65 -14.73 -10.01 8.56
CA ARG A 65 -13.75 -8.93 8.77
C ARG A 65 -14.39 -7.58 8.46
N GLU A 66 -13.96 -6.55 9.17
CA GLU A 66 -14.35 -5.20 8.82
C GLU A 66 -13.55 -4.75 7.57
N ALA A 67 -13.72 -3.49 7.17
CA ALA A 67 -13.08 -2.99 5.97
C ALA A 67 -11.60 -2.65 6.19
N ILE A 68 -10.81 -2.88 5.15
CA ILE A 68 -9.42 -2.44 5.04
C ILE A 68 -9.36 -1.21 4.13
N ASN A 69 -8.52 -0.24 4.46
CA ASN A 69 -8.16 0.90 3.62
C ASN A 69 -6.86 0.57 2.90
N ALA A 70 -6.99 0.22 1.62
CA ALA A 70 -5.86 -0.11 0.75
C ALA A 70 -5.79 0.86 -0.42
N ILE A 71 -4.62 1.47 -0.62
CA ILE A 71 -4.32 2.36 -1.74
C ILE A 71 -3.35 1.65 -2.67
N ARG A 72 -3.75 1.51 -3.94
CA ARG A 72 -2.93 0.95 -5.02
C ARG A 72 -2.77 1.99 -6.12
N PRO A 73 -1.58 2.56 -6.31
CA PRO A 73 -1.34 3.48 -7.42
C PRO A 73 -1.25 2.70 -8.73
N HIS A 74 -1.72 3.31 -9.82
CA HIS A 74 -1.60 2.82 -11.18
C HIS A 74 -0.89 3.89 -12.01
N PRO A 75 0.40 4.16 -11.78
CA PRO A 75 1.10 5.09 -12.63
C PRO A 75 1.20 4.46 -14.03
N GLN A 76 0.91 5.25 -15.08
CA GLN A 76 0.73 4.78 -16.45
C GLN A 76 -0.42 3.77 -16.61
N PHE A 77 -0.44 3.01 -17.71
CA PHE A 77 -1.46 2.00 -18.02
C PHE A 77 -1.17 0.66 -17.33
N ASP A 78 -1.07 0.61 -15.99
CA ASP A 78 -1.19 -0.67 -15.27
C ASP A 78 -2.69 -0.98 -15.09
N PRO A 79 -3.31 -1.82 -15.95
CA PRO A 79 -4.74 -2.05 -15.91
C PRO A 79 -5.16 -2.82 -14.65
N ASP A 80 -4.25 -3.57 -14.04
CA ASP A 80 -4.56 -4.52 -12.97
C ASP A 80 -4.26 -3.91 -11.59
N GLY A 81 -3.34 -2.93 -11.52
CA GLY A 81 -2.95 -2.27 -10.26
C GLY A 81 -2.21 -3.19 -9.31
N TRP A 82 -1.55 -4.20 -9.86
CA TRP A 82 -0.82 -5.18 -9.08
C TRP A 82 0.55 -4.61 -8.74
N GLY A 83 0.88 -4.56 -7.46
CA GLY A 83 2.17 -4.10 -6.97
C GLY A 83 2.11 -3.77 -5.50
N THR A 84 2.95 -2.84 -5.08
CA THR A 84 2.97 -2.36 -3.70
C THR A 84 1.61 -1.72 -3.33
N THR A 85 1.04 -2.17 -2.22
CA THR A 85 -0.18 -1.61 -1.61
C THR A 85 0.19 -0.81 -0.37
N LEU A 86 -0.36 0.39 -0.24
CA LEU A 86 -0.26 1.20 0.97
C LEU A 86 -1.54 1.04 1.81
N TYR A 87 -1.38 0.53 3.02
CA TYR A 87 -2.41 0.53 4.05
C TYR A 87 -2.19 1.72 4.98
N LEU A 88 -3.10 2.69 4.97
CA LEU A 88 -3.00 3.88 5.85
C LEU A 88 -3.50 3.64 7.28
N GLN A 89 -4.07 2.46 7.56
CA GLN A 89 -4.56 2.10 8.89
C GLN A 89 -3.39 1.88 9.88
N PRO A 90 -3.44 2.49 11.07
CA PRO A 90 -2.50 2.21 12.14
C PRO A 90 -2.86 0.92 12.87
N PHE A 91 -1.84 0.21 13.35
CA PHE A 91 -2.03 -1.07 14.04
C PHE A 91 -0.91 -1.39 15.02
N PHE A 92 -1.23 -2.17 16.05
CA PHE A 92 -0.24 -2.74 16.97
C PHE A 92 0.26 -4.11 16.48
N PRO A 93 1.45 -4.56 16.92
CA PRO A 93 2.01 -5.84 16.52
C PRO A 93 1.07 -7.01 16.80
N GLY A 94 0.96 -7.94 15.84
CA GLY A 94 0.09 -9.12 15.92
C GLY A 94 -1.36 -8.86 15.47
N ALA A 95 -1.78 -7.60 15.38
CA ALA A 95 -3.10 -7.26 14.88
C ALA A 95 -3.23 -7.56 13.38
N LEU A 96 -4.44 -7.96 12.98
CA LEU A 96 -4.88 -7.88 11.60
C LEU A 96 -5.20 -6.40 11.29
N ILE A 97 -4.74 -5.92 10.14
CA ILE A 97 -5.15 -4.60 9.64
C ILE A 97 -6.62 -4.70 9.27
N ASP A 98 -7.46 -3.93 9.95
CA ASP A 98 -8.92 -3.99 9.87
C ASP A 98 -9.54 -2.69 10.43
N HIS A 99 -10.87 -2.64 10.56
CA HIS A 99 -11.62 -1.58 11.23
C HIS A 99 -11.58 -0.20 10.54
N THR A 100 -11.56 -0.15 9.21
CA THR A 100 -11.95 1.07 8.48
C THR A 100 -13.47 1.23 8.57
N GLU A 101 -13.92 2.41 8.96
CA GLU A 101 -15.35 2.71 9.13
C GLU A 101 -15.92 3.49 7.94
N GLU A 102 -15.10 4.35 7.32
CA GLU A 102 -15.56 5.24 6.27
C GLU A 102 -14.42 5.61 5.33
N ILE A 103 -14.71 5.59 4.04
CA ILE A 103 -13.89 6.14 2.94
C ILE A 103 -14.82 6.94 2.05
N THR A 104 -14.59 8.25 1.96
CA THR A 104 -15.46 9.20 1.26
C THR A 104 -14.62 10.01 0.26
N PRO A 105 -14.49 9.52 -0.99
CA PRO A 105 -13.80 10.24 -2.05
C PRO A 105 -14.73 11.26 -2.74
N SER A 106 -14.17 12.38 -3.18
CA SER A 106 -14.85 13.45 -3.92
C SER A 106 -13.95 13.99 -5.03
N ALA A 107 -14.46 14.03 -6.25
CA ALA A 107 -13.73 14.56 -7.40
C ALA A 107 -13.82 16.09 -7.47
N THR A 108 -12.71 16.73 -7.81
CA THR A 108 -12.57 18.18 -7.99
C THR A 108 -11.93 18.50 -9.33
N GLU A 109 -11.69 19.78 -9.65
CA GLU A 109 -10.93 20.17 -10.84
C GLU A 109 -9.43 19.83 -10.72
N GLU A 110 -8.89 19.81 -9.50
CA GLU A 110 -7.45 19.69 -9.24
C GLU A 110 -7.03 18.26 -8.89
N GLY A 111 -7.96 17.44 -8.40
CA GLY A 111 -7.69 16.07 -7.97
C GLY A 111 -8.88 15.37 -7.34
N ILE A 112 -8.60 14.31 -6.59
CA ILE A 112 -9.56 13.58 -5.75
C ILE A 112 -9.25 13.86 -4.28
N GLU A 113 -10.22 14.44 -3.58
CA GLU A 113 -10.20 14.56 -2.12
C GLU A 113 -10.73 13.28 -1.50
N VAL A 114 -10.05 12.74 -0.49
CA VAL A 114 -10.45 11.50 0.19
C VAL A 114 -10.39 11.72 1.69
N PHE A 115 -11.56 11.67 2.33
CA PHE A 115 -11.65 11.55 3.78
C PHE A 115 -11.77 10.07 4.17
N MET A 116 -11.03 9.67 5.20
CA MET A 116 -11.01 8.30 5.71
C MET A 116 -11.02 8.31 7.22
N LYS A 117 -11.68 7.35 7.86
CA LYS A 117 -11.57 7.13 9.32
C LYS A 117 -11.77 5.68 9.70
N GLY A 118 -11.30 5.33 10.89
CA GLY A 118 -11.48 4.02 11.46
C GLY A 118 -10.92 3.88 12.87
N LYS A 119 -10.66 2.64 13.25
CA LYS A 119 -10.06 2.27 14.54
C LYS A 119 -8.63 1.77 14.37
N VAL A 120 -7.85 1.91 15.44
CA VAL A 120 -6.48 1.38 15.50
C VAL A 120 -6.56 -0.12 15.81
N SER A 121 -6.09 -0.99 14.91
CA SER A 121 -6.15 -2.43 15.13
C SER A 121 -5.20 -2.89 16.24
N ARG A 122 -5.63 -3.83 17.08
CA ARG A 122 -4.83 -4.44 18.15
C ARG A 122 -5.12 -5.93 18.30
N GLU A 123 -4.09 -6.72 18.59
CA GLU A 123 -4.28 -8.06 19.15
C GLU A 123 -4.14 -8.01 20.67
N ASN A 124 -5.08 -8.60 21.40
CA ASN A 124 -4.99 -8.81 22.83
C ASN A 124 -5.27 -10.28 23.16
N LEU A 125 -4.23 -11.00 23.59
CA LEU A 125 -4.31 -12.43 23.94
C LEU A 125 -4.92 -13.31 22.82
N GLY A 126 -4.53 -13.08 21.56
CA GLY A 126 -5.06 -13.82 20.41
C GLY A 126 -6.40 -13.30 19.87
N ILE A 127 -6.98 -12.28 20.49
CA ILE A 127 -8.27 -11.70 20.10
C ILE A 127 -8.01 -10.37 19.37
N GLN A 128 -8.61 -10.20 18.19
CA GLN A 128 -8.57 -8.96 17.44
C GLN A 128 -9.52 -7.94 18.08
N THR A 129 -9.00 -6.75 18.38
CA THR A 129 -9.68 -5.65 19.08
C THR A 129 -9.24 -4.32 18.47
N THR A 130 -9.79 -3.23 18.98
CA THR A 130 -9.36 -1.87 18.65
C THR A 130 -8.71 -1.17 19.84
N PHE A 131 -7.90 -0.15 19.58
CA PHE A 131 -7.25 0.68 20.61
C PHE A 131 -7.13 2.15 20.16
N GLY A 132 -8.28 2.84 20.12
CA GLY A 132 -8.36 4.23 19.67
C GLY A 132 -8.94 4.37 18.27
N THR A 133 -8.76 5.56 17.70
CA THR A 133 -9.34 5.99 16.42
C THR A 133 -8.29 6.67 15.56
N TRP A 134 -8.50 6.66 14.26
CA TRP A 134 -7.71 7.45 13.33
C TRP A 134 -8.61 8.10 12.28
N ASN A 135 -8.13 9.18 11.70
CA ASN A 135 -8.71 9.77 10.49
C ASN A 135 -7.61 10.36 9.61
N SER A 136 -7.92 10.46 8.32
CA SER A 136 -7.02 11.02 7.31
C SER A 136 -7.81 11.83 6.28
N SER A 137 -7.21 12.90 5.79
CA SER A 137 -7.70 13.67 4.65
C SER A 137 -6.56 13.79 3.65
N MET A 138 -6.75 13.25 2.45
CA MET A 138 -5.75 13.22 1.39
C MET A 138 -6.32 13.84 0.12
N HIS A 139 -5.53 14.70 -0.53
CA HIS A 139 -5.77 15.17 -1.89
C HIS A 139 -4.81 14.42 -2.82
N PHE A 140 -5.34 13.63 -3.75
CA PHE A 140 -4.57 12.91 -4.77
C PHE A 140 -4.75 13.54 -6.15
N TYR A 141 -3.67 13.61 -6.93
CA TYR A 141 -3.69 14.16 -8.29
C TYR A 141 -2.78 13.35 -9.21
N PHE A 142 -3.05 13.46 -10.51
CA PHE A 142 -2.27 12.82 -11.56
C PHE A 142 -1.64 13.87 -12.47
N ASP A 143 -0.32 13.86 -12.57
CA ASP A 143 0.44 14.75 -13.45
C ASP A 143 0.65 14.09 -14.81
N THR A 144 -0.19 14.46 -15.80
CA THR A 144 -0.19 13.83 -17.13
C THR A 144 1.15 13.90 -17.86
N PRO A 145 1.88 15.03 -17.89
CA PRO A 145 3.20 15.12 -18.52
C PRO A 145 4.24 14.14 -17.96
N SER A 146 4.31 13.98 -16.63
CA SER A 146 5.27 13.05 -15.99
C SER A 146 4.72 11.64 -15.81
N GLN A 147 3.41 11.46 -15.99
CA GLN A 147 2.68 10.22 -15.71
C GLN A 147 2.85 9.75 -14.25
N THR A 148 2.93 10.71 -13.33
CA THR A 148 3.11 10.44 -11.91
C THR A 148 1.87 10.80 -11.12
N ILE A 149 1.77 10.20 -9.95
CA ILE A 149 0.69 10.41 -8.98
C ILE A 149 1.30 11.15 -7.80
N GLY A 150 0.65 12.24 -7.41
CA GLY A 150 0.97 12.95 -6.19
C GLY A 150 -0.15 12.85 -5.18
N GLY A 151 0.19 13.01 -3.91
CA GLY A 151 -0.79 13.16 -2.85
C GLY A 151 -0.26 13.98 -1.69
N VAL A 152 -1.13 14.78 -1.08
CA VAL A 152 -0.81 15.55 0.14
C VAL A 152 -1.97 15.43 1.11
N GLY A 153 -1.68 15.41 2.40
CA GLY A 153 -2.76 15.29 3.37
C GLY A 153 -2.34 15.36 4.81
N LYS A 154 -3.30 15.10 5.67
CA LYS A 154 -3.15 15.07 7.12
C LYS A 154 -3.66 13.76 7.67
N TYR A 155 -3.01 13.29 8.71
CA TYR A 155 -3.29 12.04 9.37
C TYR A 155 -3.25 12.23 10.88
N HIS A 156 -4.28 11.75 11.55
CA HIS A 156 -4.45 11.96 12.98
C HIS A 156 -4.87 10.66 13.66
N ILE A 157 -4.25 10.36 14.81
CA ILE A 157 -4.53 9.18 15.62
C ILE A 157 -4.77 9.64 17.06
N SER A 158 -5.87 9.18 17.65
CA SER A 158 -6.22 9.39 19.05
C SER A 158 -6.31 8.05 19.77
N LEU A 159 -5.50 7.88 20.81
CA LEU A 159 -5.43 6.69 21.66
C LEU A 159 -6.08 6.99 23.02
N PRO A 160 -6.80 6.03 23.63
CA PRO A 160 -7.45 6.25 24.93
C PRO A 160 -6.43 6.45 26.07
N GLU A 161 -5.24 5.87 25.94
CA GLU A 161 -4.12 6.00 26.86
C GLU A 161 -2.81 5.73 26.11
N ALA A 162 -1.68 6.19 26.67
CA ALA A 162 -0.37 5.98 26.07
C ALA A 162 -0.02 4.47 26.06
N PRO A 163 0.48 3.92 24.94
CA PRO A 163 0.84 2.51 24.86
C PRO A 163 1.93 2.13 25.86
N SER A 164 1.76 0.97 26.49
CA SER A 164 2.76 0.41 27.39
C SER A 164 3.73 -0.51 26.64
N ALA A 165 4.79 -0.98 27.32
CA ALA A 165 5.72 -1.94 26.76
C ALA A 165 5.05 -3.27 26.33
N THR A 166 3.88 -3.63 26.89
CA THR A 166 3.15 -4.84 26.49
C THR A 166 2.25 -4.62 25.29
N THR A 167 1.85 -3.38 25.00
CA THR A 167 1.11 -3.02 23.78
C THR A 167 2.02 -3.08 22.55
N GLY A 168 3.30 -2.73 22.73
CA GLY A 168 4.28 -2.64 21.65
C GLY A 168 4.26 -1.29 20.94
N ASP A 169 5.06 -1.19 19.89
CA ASP A 169 5.20 0.03 19.09
C ASP A 169 4.04 0.17 18.11
N LEU A 170 3.58 1.40 17.88
CA LEU A 170 2.47 1.68 16.97
C LEU A 170 3.00 1.75 15.54
N ASN A 171 2.51 0.88 14.65
CA ASN A 171 2.76 0.97 13.22
C ASN A 171 1.81 2.03 12.66
N LEU A 172 2.34 3.04 11.97
CA LEU A 172 1.52 4.17 11.52
C LEU A 172 0.78 3.88 10.22
N VAL A 173 1.45 3.19 9.31
CA VAL A 173 0.98 2.73 8.00
C VAL A 173 1.71 1.44 7.64
N LYS A 174 1.30 0.72 6.59
CA LYS A 174 2.07 -0.40 6.06
C LYS A 174 2.13 -0.34 4.54
N PHE A 175 3.34 -0.40 3.99
CA PHE A 175 3.52 -0.89 2.63
C PHE A 175 3.57 -2.40 2.66
N ALA A 176 2.70 -3.05 1.89
CA ALA A 176 2.82 -4.46 1.58
C ALA A 176 3.22 -4.60 0.11
N SER A 177 4.17 -5.48 -0.14
CA SER A 177 4.71 -5.71 -1.47
C SER A 177 5.26 -7.14 -1.53
N ASN A 178 5.84 -7.52 -2.66
CA ASN A 178 6.57 -8.76 -2.78
C ASN A 178 8.01 -8.57 -3.29
N TYR A 179 8.87 -9.47 -2.84
CA TYR A 179 10.18 -9.74 -3.41
C TYR A 179 10.30 -11.25 -3.63
N LEU A 180 10.52 -11.65 -4.87
CA LEU A 180 10.62 -13.04 -5.27
C LEU A 180 12.08 -13.41 -5.45
N LEU A 181 12.54 -14.37 -4.65
CA LEU A 181 13.94 -14.79 -4.58
C LEU A 181 14.15 -16.06 -5.39
N ASN A 182 15.05 -16.01 -6.37
CA ASN A 182 15.50 -17.14 -7.17
C ASN A 182 14.33 -17.99 -7.71
N VAL A 183 13.49 -17.35 -8.53
CA VAL A 183 12.34 -17.95 -9.21
C VAL A 183 12.61 -18.10 -10.71
N THR A 184 11.84 -18.96 -11.38
CA THR A 184 11.90 -19.08 -12.84
C THR A 184 11.37 -17.80 -13.49
N LEU A 185 12.10 -17.27 -14.46
CA LEU A 185 11.73 -16.04 -15.17
C LEU A 185 11.19 -16.32 -16.57
N LEU A 186 10.31 -15.46 -17.08
CA LEU A 186 9.77 -15.54 -18.45
C LEU A 186 10.85 -15.40 -19.53
N SER A 187 11.97 -14.74 -19.21
CA SER A 187 13.17 -14.68 -20.06
C SER A 187 13.93 -16.00 -20.14
N GLY A 188 13.55 -16.99 -19.33
CA GLY A 188 14.31 -18.21 -19.06
C GLY A 188 15.31 -18.01 -17.92
N GLY A 189 15.73 -19.13 -17.32
CA GLY A 189 16.67 -19.15 -16.19
C GLY A 189 16.02 -18.94 -14.83
N GLN A 190 16.87 -18.69 -13.82
CA GLN A 190 16.48 -18.36 -12.45
C GLN A 190 16.98 -16.95 -12.11
N GLY A 191 16.20 -16.19 -11.35
CA GLY A 191 16.60 -14.89 -10.86
C GLY A 191 15.59 -14.29 -9.90
N ASP A 192 15.88 -13.07 -9.45
CA ASP A 192 15.03 -12.31 -8.54
C ASP A 192 14.13 -11.35 -9.32
N THR A 193 12.90 -11.18 -8.84
CA THR A 193 11.86 -10.35 -9.45
C THR A 193 10.83 -9.97 -8.39
N GLY A 194 9.73 -9.32 -8.74
CA GLY A 194 8.63 -9.01 -7.83
C GLY A 194 8.11 -7.60 -8.07
N ASP A 195 7.64 -6.99 -6.99
CA ASP A 195 6.99 -5.69 -7.01
C ASP A 195 7.90 -4.60 -6.47
N MET A 196 8.95 -4.98 -5.74
CA MET A 196 10.02 -4.08 -5.32
C MET A 196 11.38 -4.79 -5.26
N THR A 197 12.46 -4.01 -5.17
CA THR A 197 13.83 -4.53 -4.93
C THR A 197 14.40 -4.15 -3.58
N LYS A 198 14.16 -2.91 -3.15
CA LYS A 198 14.70 -2.33 -1.92
C LYS A 198 13.83 -1.21 -1.38
N ALA A 199 14.10 -0.83 -0.14
CA ALA A 199 13.60 0.43 0.42
C ALA A 199 14.77 1.36 0.76
N VAL A 200 14.64 2.64 0.46
CA VAL A 200 15.55 3.70 0.88
C VAL A 200 14.81 4.59 1.87
N ILE A 201 15.42 4.82 3.02
CA ILE A 201 14.81 5.60 4.10
C ILE A 201 15.68 6.83 4.29
N THR A 202 15.05 7.99 4.17
CA THR A 202 15.73 9.28 4.26
C THR A 202 15.08 10.13 5.35
N SER A 203 15.92 10.80 6.12
CA SER A 203 15.54 11.69 7.21
C SER A 203 16.64 12.76 7.36
N PRO A 204 16.38 13.94 7.97
CA PRO A 204 17.45 14.92 8.20
C PRO A 204 18.66 14.35 8.95
N GLU A 205 18.46 13.36 9.82
CA GLU A 205 19.50 12.78 10.67
C GLU A 205 20.17 11.53 10.11
N PHE A 206 19.54 10.83 9.17
CA PHE A 206 20.05 9.57 8.64
C PHE A 206 19.54 9.22 7.24
N THR A 207 20.32 8.40 6.57
CA THR A 207 19.88 7.69 5.36
C THR A 207 20.40 6.26 5.42
N PHE A 208 19.55 5.29 5.11
CA PHE A 208 19.98 3.91 4.94
C PHE A 208 19.16 3.20 3.87
N GLU A 209 19.74 2.12 3.35
CA GLU A 209 19.15 1.26 2.33
C GLU A 209 18.87 -0.11 2.96
N TRP A 210 17.66 -0.61 2.73
CA TRP A 210 17.23 -1.93 3.18
C TRP A 210 17.00 -2.85 1.97
N HIS A 211 17.74 -3.95 1.94
CA HIS A 211 17.56 -5.03 0.97
C HIS A 211 16.93 -6.25 1.65
N PRO A 212 15.73 -6.68 1.22
CA PRO A 212 15.02 -7.79 1.85
C PRO A 212 15.85 -9.07 2.00
N PRO A 213 16.58 -9.57 0.96
CA PRO A 213 17.31 -10.83 1.08
C PRO A 213 18.52 -10.77 2.02
N VAL A 214 19.13 -9.58 2.19
CA VAL A 214 20.33 -9.40 3.02
C VAL A 214 19.94 -9.26 4.50
N HIS A 215 18.87 -8.53 4.78
CA HIS A 215 18.37 -8.27 6.13
C HIS A 215 16.86 -8.54 6.20
N PRO A 216 16.40 -9.81 6.32
CA PRO A 216 14.98 -10.12 6.30
C PRO A 216 14.14 -9.47 7.42
N ALA A 217 14.78 -8.94 8.46
CA ALA A 217 14.16 -8.10 9.45
C ALA A 217 15.10 -6.93 9.78
N PHE A 218 14.59 -5.70 9.76
CA PHE A 218 15.39 -4.51 10.00
C PHE A 218 14.61 -3.44 10.78
N TYR A 219 15.08 -3.12 11.99
CA TYR A 219 14.41 -2.24 12.95
C TYR A 219 15.45 -1.36 13.68
N PRO A 220 16.03 -0.33 13.04
CA PRO A 220 17.02 0.55 13.64
C PRO A 220 16.38 1.52 14.64
N ALA A 221 15.90 1.00 15.78
CA ALA A 221 15.13 1.75 16.77
C ALA A 221 15.91 2.91 17.45
N ASP A 222 17.24 2.95 17.31
CA ASP A 222 18.09 4.06 17.74
C ASP A 222 18.15 5.22 16.71
N LYS A 223 17.57 5.03 15.52
CA LYS A 223 17.47 6.03 14.44
C LYS A 223 16.04 6.53 14.37
N THR A 224 15.79 7.66 15.02
CA THR A 224 14.47 8.28 15.07
C THR A 224 14.46 9.68 14.46
N SER A 225 13.33 10.10 13.90
CA SER A 225 13.10 11.46 13.41
C SER A 225 11.63 11.78 13.30
N ASN A 226 11.28 13.06 13.45
CA ASN A 226 9.92 13.54 13.22
C ASN A 226 9.60 13.67 11.72
N ASP A 227 10.60 13.61 10.84
CA ASP A 227 10.46 13.72 9.38
C ASP A 227 11.16 12.53 8.72
N MET A 228 10.36 11.67 8.08
CA MET A 228 10.84 10.43 7.48
C MET A 228 10.21 10.24 6.11
N GLU A 229 11.05 9.97 5.13
CA GLU A 229 10.67 9.55 3.79
C GLU A 229 11.06 8.08 3.58
N ILE A 230 10.10 7.29 3.10
CA ILE A 230 10.31 5.89 2.72
C ILE A 230 10.05 5.79 1.22
N TYR A 231 11.09 5.45 0.48
CA TYR A 231 11.07 5.18 -0.95
C TYR A 231 11.15 3.67 -1.17
N LEU A 232 10.17 3.07 -1.85
CA LEU A 232 10.16 1.67 -2.27
C LEU A 232 10.44 1.60 -3.77
N ASP A 233 11.54 0.95 -4.11
CA ASP A 233 12.02 0.86 -5.48
C ASP A 233 11.29 -0.23 -6.26
N GLY A 234 10.43 0.17 -7.20
CA GLY A 234 9.71 -0.75 -8.08
C GLY A 234 10.65 -1.52 -9.02
N ILE A 235 10.20 -2.65 -9.55
CA ILE A 235 10.95 -3.45 -10.54
C ILE A 235 10.01 -4.04 -11.59
N LEU A 236 10.59 -4.52 -12.69
CA LEU A 236 9.90 -5.40 -13.64
C LEU A 236 9.58 -6.74 -12.96
N ASN A 237 8.29 -7.03 -12.80
CA ASN A 237 7.84 -8.37 -12.42
C ASN A 237 7.75 -9.25 -13.67
N ASN A 238 8.63 -10.24 -13.83
CA ASN A 238 8.69 -11.14 -14.99
C ASN A 238 8.73 -12.63 -14.61
N ILE A 239 8.13 -13.00 -13.47
CA ILE A 239 8.05 -14.40 -13.03
C ILE A 239 7.33 -15.28 -14.06
N ASP A 240 7.88 -16.48 -14.29
CA ASP A 240 7.20 -17.55 -15.03
C ASP A 240 6.44 -18.47 -14.07
N THR A 241 5.10 -18.42 -14.15
CA THR A 241 4.20 -19.23 -13.32
C THR A 241 3.49 -20.33 -14.10
N ARG A 242 3.93 -20.63 -15.34
CA ARG A 242 3.25 -21.61 -16.20
C ARG A 242 3.27 -23.02 -15.63
N ASP A 243 4.32 -23.37 -14.90
CA ASP A 243 4.45 -24.63 -14.17
C ASP A 243 3.42 -24.77 -13.02
N ARG A 244 2.85 -23.66 -12.56
CA ARG A 244 1.76 -23.60 -11.57
C ARG A 244 0.37 -23.44 -12.19
N GLY A 245 0.26 -23.46 -13.52
CA GLY A 245 -1.01 -23.31 -14.23
C GLY A 245 -1.56 -21.88 -14.22
N LEU A 246 -0.73 -20.88 -13.95
CA LEU A 246 -1.10 -19.46 -13.94
C LEU A 246 -0.32 -18.71 -15.01
N VAL A 247 -0.97 -17.77 -15.70
CA VAL A 247 -0.33 -16.93 -16.72
C VAL A 247 -0.42 -15.48 -16.28
N ILE A 248 0.67 -14.99 -15.69
CA ILE A 248 0.80 -13.60 -15.26
C ILE A 248 1.56 -12.86 -16.35
N LYS A 249 1.06 -11.67 -16.70
CA LYS A 249 1.76 -10.80 -17.64
C LYS A 249 2.94 -10.15 -16.92
N THR A 250 4.05 -10.04 -17.63
CA THR A 250 5.15 -9.17 -17.21
C THR A 250 4.60 -7.75 -16.97
N GLY A 251 5.01 -7.10 -15.90
CA GLY A 251 4.55 -5.74 -15.59
C GLY A 251 5.58 -4.96 -14.80
N CYS A 252 5.77 -3.69 -15.17
CA CYS A 252 6.61 -2.76 -14.43
C CYS A 252 5.87 -2.26 -13.22
N LYS A 253 6.44 -2.48 -12.04
CA LYS A 253 5.77 -2.24 -10.78
C LYS A 253 6.07 -0.83 -10.29
N PRO A 254 5.10 -0.15 -9.69
CA PRO A 254 5.25 1.25 -9.33
C PRO A 254 6.33 1.43 -8.27
N THR A 255 7.11 2.48 -8.44
CA THR A 255 7.86 3.07 -7.34
C THR A 255 6.88 3.85 -6.47
N MET A 256 7.05 3.74 -5.15
CA MET A 256 6.19 4.44 -4.18
C MET A 256 7.03 5.17 -3.15
N THR A 257 6.67 6.41 -2.87
CA THR A 257 7.27 7.22 -1.82
C THR A 257 6.18 7.71 -0.88
N LEU A 258 6.42 7.57 0.42
CA LEU A 258 5.65 8.26 1.46
C LEU A 258 6.61 9.02 2.34
N ARG A 259 6.37 10.33 2.46
CA ARG A 259 6.99 11.16 3.48
C ARG A 259 5.96 11.49 4.54
N MET A 260 6.34 11.31 5.79
CA MET A 260 5.54 11.64 6.96
C MET A 260 6.31 12.65 7.81
N THR A 261 5.62 13.71 8.24
CA THR A 261 6.15 14.63 9.24
C THR A 261 5.20 14.65 10.43
N CYS A 262 5.62 14.05 11.55
CA CYS A 262 4.77 13.86 12.72
C CYS A 262 5.20 14.75 13.90
N ASN A 263 4.27 14.99 14.84
CA ASN A 263 4.58 15.64 16.12
C ASN A 263 5.42 14.77 17.08
N GLU A 264 5.69 13.52 16.70
CA GLU A 264 6.48 12.56 17.46
C GLU A 264 7.56 11.88 16.60
N PRO A 265 8.69 11.48 17.22
CA PRO A 265 9.79 10.85 16.50
C PRO A 265 9.45 9.41 16.10
N MET A 266 9.53 9.14 14.80
CA MET A 266 9.33 7.83 14.19
C MET A 266 10.65 7.09 14.01
N PHE A 267 10.60 5.77 14.06
CA PHE A 267 11.69 4.90 13.57
C PHE A 267 11.17 3.94 12.50
N PHE A 268 12.08 3.36 11.73
CA PHE A 268 11.74 2.46 10.63
C PHE A 268 11.63 1.01 11.09
N GLY A 269 10.73 0.25 10.46
CA GLY A 269 10.69 -1.21 10.56
C GLY A 269 10.36 -1.85 9.23
N ALA A 270 11.05 -2.94 8.93
CA ALA A 270 10.78 -3.77 7.76
C ALA A 270 10.94 -5.25 8.05
N GLN A 271 10.16 -6.05 7.32
CA GLN A 271 10.22 -7.50 7.37
C GLN A 271 10.00 -8.11 5.98
N TYR A 272 10.73 -9.19 5.73
CA TYR A 272 10.64 -10.06 4.59
C TYR A 272 10.40 -11.50 5.05
N ASP A 273 9.27 -12.08 4.67
CA ASP A 273 8.92 -13.44 5.00
C ASP A 273 9.47 -14.43 3.95
N LEU A 274 10.65 -14.96 4.22
CA LEU A 274 11.33 -15.92 3.35
C LEU A 274 10.52 -17.20 3.06
N ARG A 275 9.50 -17.53 3.88
CA ARG A 275 8.62 -18.68 3.62
C ARG A 275 7.80 -18.50 2.36
N TRP A 276 7.52 -17.25 2.00
CA TRP A 276 6.73 -16.86 0.84
C TRP A 276 7.58 -16.27 -0.29
N ALA A 277 8.91 -16.40 -0.21
CA ALA A 277 9.86 -15.82 -1.17
C ALA A 277 9.68 -16.30 -2.62
N THR A 278 8.94 -17.40 -2.84
CA THR A 278 8.67 -17.96 -4.17
C THR A 278 7.18 -17.93 -4.53
N TYR A 279 6.33 -17.29 -3.73
CA TYR A 279 4.88 -17.25 -3.90
C TYR A 279 4.47 -15.84 -4.35
N PHE A 280 4.25 -15.67 -5.65
CA PHE A 280 3.95 -14.36 -6.24
C PHE A 280 2.62 -13.79 -5.77
N GLU A 281 1.68 -14.69 -5.42
CA GLU A 281 0.32 -14.37 -5.01
C GLU A 281 0.25 -13.81 -3.58
N MET A 282 1.39 -13.76 -2.89
CA MET A 282 1.50 -13.30 -1.50
C MET A 282 2.38 -12.07 -1.40
N ASP A 283 1.89 -11.05 -0.71
CA ASP A 283 2.75 -10.02 -0.15
C ASP A 283 3.64 -10.64 0.93
N ASN A 284 4.94 -10.67 0.67
CA ASN A 284 5.94 -11.21 1.58
C ASN A 284 6.85 -10.11 2.18
N ILE A 285 6.64 -8.85 1.79
CA ILE A 285 7.29 -7.68 2.35
C ILE A 285 6.28 -6.88 3.19
N GLY A 286 6.73 -6.40 4.35
CA GLY A 286 6.07 -5.35 5.11
C GLY A 286 7.06 -4.25 5.47
N VAL A 287 6.74 -3.00 5.14
CA VAL A 287 7.53 -1.81 5.51
C VAL A 287 6.64 -0.82 6.23
N THR A 288 7.11 -0.25 7.33
CA THR A 288 6.31 0.62 8.19
C THR A 288 7.16 1.61 8.98
N PRO A 289 6.76 2.89 9.08
CA PRO A 289 7.22 3.78 10.14
C PRO A 289 6.46 3.50 11.44
N LEU A 290 7.18 3.51 12.56
CA LEU A 290 6.65 3.19 13.88
C LEU A 290 6.91 4.31 14.89
N LEU A 291 6.02 4.40 15.88
CA LEU A 291 6.23 5.22 17.08
C LEU A 291 6.46 4.35 18.32
N ALA A 292 7.53 4.63 19.05
CA ALA A 292 7.87 3.91 20.27
C ALA A 292 7.15 4.54 21.47
N ARG A 293 6.05 3.90 21.92
CA ARG A 293 5.20 4.37 23.04
C ARG A 293 4.76 5.83 22.85
N PRO A 294 3.96 6.12 21.81
CA PRO A 294 3.58 7.48 21.51
C PRO A 294 2.70 8.11 22.59
N ALA A 295 2.55 9.43 22.51
CA ALA A 295 1.48 10.13 23.19
C ALA A 295 0.11 9.68 22.67
N THR A 296 -0.95 10.14 23.34
CA THR A 296 -2.32 9.79 22.98
C THR A 296 -2.80 10.51 21.73
N GLU A 297 -2.16 11.60 21.33
CA GLU A 297 -2.57 12.46 20.22
C GLU A 297 -1.42 12.62 19.23
N ILE A 298 -1.52 11.93 18.11
CA ILE A 298 -0.50 11.90 17.06
C ILE A 298 -1.06 12.62 15.85
N SER A 299 -0.28 13.54 15.28
CA SER A 299 -0.65 14.26 14.06
C SER A 299 0.52 14.26 13.10
N CYS A 300 0.25 13.89 11.85
CA CYS A 300 1.24 13.82 10.79
C CYS A 300 0.75 14.53 9.54
N ASP A 301 1.63 15.26 8.88
CA ASP A 301 1.46 15.65 7.48
C ASP A 301 1.99 14.52 6.59
N LEU A 302 1.24 14.19 5.53
CA LEU A 302 1.57 13.14 4.58
C LEU A 302 1.87 13.73 3.21
N ARG A 303 2.92 13.22 2.56
CA ARG A 303 3.17 13.41 1.12
C ARG A 303 3.37 12.06 0.47
N PHE A 304 2.52 11.79 -0.50
CA PHE A 304 2.54 10.58 -1.30
C PHE A 304 3.06 10.90 -2.69
N HIS A 305 3.87 10.00 -3.24
CA HIS A 305 4.24 10.04 -4.64
C HIS A 305 4.33 8.63 -5.19
N SER A 306 3.89 8.44 -6.43
CA SER A 306 4.12 7.19 -7.16
C SER A 306 4.35 7.47 -8.62
N GLU A 307 5.29 6.72 -9.19
CA GLU A 307 5.65 6.78 -10.59
C GLU A 307 5.87 5.37 -11.10
N ALA A 308 5.69 5.18 -12.41
CA ALA A 308 5.97 3.89 -13.01
C ALA A 308 7.48 3.69 -13.07
N PHE A 309 7.92 2.44 -12.90
CA PHE A 309 9.30 2.09 -13.15
C PHE A 309 9.63 2.35 -14.64
N LEU A 310 10.48 3.35 -14.91
CA LEU A 310 10.92 3.73 -16.26
C LEU A 310 12.14 2.94 -16.76
N GLY A 311 12.48 1.81 -16.12
CA GLY A 311 13.64 1.02 -16.51
C GLY A 311 13.53 0.47 -17.94
N MET A 312 14.70 0.19 -18.54
CA MET A 312 14.78 -0.38 -19.89
C MET A 312 14.00 -1.70 -19.96
N GLY A 313 12.93 -1.74 -20.76
CA GLY A 313 12.07 -2.92 -20.93
C GLY A 313 10.59 -2.72 -20.62
N CYS A 314 10.20 -1.53 -20.13
CA CYS A 314 8.81 -1.14 -19.93
C CYS A 314 8.28 -0.43 -21.20
N CYS A 315 7.80 -1.20 -22.18
CA CYS A 315 7.12 -0.70 -23.38
C CYS A 315 5.90 -1.54 -23.68
#